data_AF-A0A257LQA4-F1
#
_entry.id   AF-A0A257LQA4-F1
#
_cell.length_a   1.000
_cell.length_b   1.000
_cell.length_c   1.000
_cell.angle_alpha   90.00
_cell.angle_beta   90.00
_cell.angle_gamma   90.00
#
_symmetry.space_group_name_H-M   'P 1'
#
loop_
_entity.id
_entity.type
_entity.pdbx_description
1 polymer ?
#
loop_
_entity_poly.entity_id
_entity_poly.type
_entity_poly.pdbx_seq_one_letter_code
_entity_poly.pdbx_strand_id
1 'polypeptide(L)'
;MPSRKSSRSLDAPVQLGLHWDAPGLVAGVDEAGRGPLAGPVVAAAVILDELHPIAGLADSKVLTERRRERLFDEIRAKALACCIVQASG
;
A
#
# COMPACT_ATOMS: atom_id res chain seq x y z
N MET A 1 -13.28 -14.64 53.47
CA MET A 1 -13.78 -15.03 52.14
C MET A 1 -13.24 -14.03 51.12
N PRO A 2 -12.37 -14.41 50.17
CA PRO A 2 -11.98 -13.51 49.09
C PRO A 2 -12.98 -13.60 47.93
N SER A 3 -13.46 -12.45 47.53
CA SER A 3 -14.42 -12.22 46.43
C SER A 3 -13.83 -12.63 45.08
N ARG A 4 -14.53 -13.50 44.35
CA ARG A 4 -14.25 -13.88 42.96
C ARG A 4 -14.55 -12.69 42.05
N LYS A 5 -13.54 -11.90 41.69
CA LYS A 5 -13.68 -10.95 40.57
C LYS A 5 -13.55 -11.74 39.28
N SER A 6 -14.68 -11.94 38.59
CA SER A 6 -14.71 -12.53 37.25
C SER A 6 -14.08 -11.54 36.27
N SER A 7 -12.82 -11.76 35.92
CA SER A 7 -12.18 -11.12 34.78
C SER A 7 -12.76 -11.76 33.51
N ARG A 8 -13.76 -11.12 32.92
CA ARG A 8 -14.20 -11.45 31.56
C ARG A 8 -13.04 -11.03 30.66
N SER A 9 -12.24 -11.99 30.22
CA SER A 9 -11.21 -11.74 29.19
C SER A 9 -11.95 -11.30 27.94
N LEU A 10 -11.91 -10.00 27.66
CA LEU A 10 -12.26 -9.50 26.34
C LEU A 10 -11.13 -9.99 25.45
N ASP A 11 -11.43 -10.97 24.60
CA ASP A 11 -10.48 -11.47 23.61
C ASP A 11 -9.91 -10.27 22.85
N ALA A 12 -8.58 -10.15 22.86
CA ALA A 12 -7.89 -9.07 22.17
C ALA A 12 -8.32 -9.05 20.69
N PRO A 13 -8.45 -7.87 20.07
CA PRO A 13 -8.82 -7.78 18.66
C PRO A 13 -7.81 -8.59 17.83
N VAL A 14 -8.25 -9.73 17.31
CA VAL A 14 -7.51 -10.51 16.33
C VAL A 14 -7.64 -9.79 15.01
N GLN A 15 -6.56 -9.15 14.58
CA GLN A 15 -6.45 -8.69 13.21
C GLN A 15 -6.39 -9.95 12.33
N LEU A 16 -7.48 -10.25 11.61
CA LEU A 16 -7.46 -11.32 10.63
C LEU A 16 -6.36 -11.01 9.60
N GLY A 17 -5.38 -11.91 9.50
CA GLY A 17 -4.39 -11.85 8.44
C GLY A 17 -5.11 -11.92 7.10
N LEU A 18 -4.93 -10.91 6.26
CA LEU A 18 -5.36 -10.99 4.87
C LEU A 18 -4.51 -12.08 4.21
N HIS A 19 -5.15 -13.15 3.73
CA HIS A 19 -4.48 -14.19 2.96
C HIS A 19 -4.08 -13.59 1.60
N TRP A 20 -2.83 -13.16 1.49
CA TRP A 20 -2.27 -12.65 0.24
C TRP A 20 -1.97 -13.75 -0.77
N ASP A 21 -2.05 -15.02 -0.37
CA ASP A 21 -1.90 -16.19 -1.24
C ASP A 21 -3.17 -16.50 -2.06
N ALA A 22 -4.12 -15.57 -2.14
CA ALA A 22 -5.33 -15.74 -2.93
C ALA A 22 -4.94 -15.90 -4.41
N PRO A 23 -5.42 -16.95 -5.11
CA PRO A 23 -5.10 -17.15 -6.52
C PRO A 23 -5.62 -15.97 -7.35
N GLY A 24 -4.73 -15.32 -8.11
CA GLY A 24 -5.09 -14.20 -8.99
C GLY A 24 -4.04 -13.10 -9.02
N LEU A 25 -4.36 -12.02 -9.73
CA LEU A 25 -3.53 -10.82 -9.76
C LEU A 25 -3.82 -9.95 -8.53
N VAL A 26 -2.76 -9.51 -7.84
CA VAL A 26 -2.85 -8.60 -6.69
C VAL A 26 -2.41 -7.20 -7.12
N ALA A 27 -3.26 -6.21 -6.85
CA ALA A 27 -2.94 -4.81 -7.07
C ALA A 27 -2.58 -4.13 -5.73
N GLY A 28 -1.39 -3.54 -5.66
CA GLY A 28 -1.04 -2.60 -4.61
C GLY A 28 -1.64 -1.23 -4.90
N VAL A 29 -2.19 -0.57 -3.89
CA VAL A 29 -2.81 0.76 -3.99
C VAL A 29 -2.20 1.74 -2.98
N ASP A 30 -2.00 2.99 -3.39
CA ASP A 30 -1.53 4.06 -2.51
C ASP A 30 -1.99 5.44 -3.02
N GLU A 31 -2.03 6.43 -2.12
CA GLU A 31 -2.41 7.81 -2.41
C GLU A 31 -1.36 8.85 -1.99
N ALA A 32 -1.31 9.96 -2.73
CA ALA A 32 -0.53 11.14 -2.39
C ALA A 32 -1.40 12.41 -2.48
N GLY A 33 -1.12 13.38 -1.62
CA GLY A 33 -1.83 14.68 -1.64
C GLY A 33 -3.02 14.81 -0.70
N ARG A 34 -3.23 13.89 0.25
CA ARG A 34 -4.32 13.99 1.26
C ARG A 34 -4.14 15.12 2.29
N GLY A 35 -2.90 15.55 2.52
CA GLY A 35 -2.54 16.50 3.59
C GLY A 35 -2.54 17.99 3.22
N PRO A 36 -2.09 18.39 2.01
CA PRO A 36 -2.09 19.81 1.60
C PRO A 36 -3.48 20.46 1.60
N LEU A 37 -3.53 21.77 1.87
CA LEU A 37 -4.76 22.59 1.81
C LEU A 37 -5.30 22.77 0.38
N ALA A 38 -4.42 22.68 -0.61
CA ALA A 38 -4.73 22.87 -2.02
C ALA A 38 -3.97 21.85 -2.87
N GLY A 39 -4.55 21.52 -4.03
CA GLY A 39 -4.04 20.51 -4.95
C GLY A 39 -4.91 19.24 -4.95
N PRO A 40 -4.81 18.41 -6.00
CA PRO A 40 -5.59 17.19 -6.10
C PRO A 40 -5.03 16.09 -5.18
N VAL A 41 -5.88 15.12 -4.86
CA VAL A 41 -5.45 13.82 -4.34
C VAL A 41 -5.22 12.90 -5.53
N VAL A 42 -4.04 12.26 -5.60
CA VAL A 42 -3.69 11.30 -6.64
C VAL A 42 -3.62 9.92 -6.02
N ALA A 43 -4.29 8.94 -6.64
CA ALA A 43 -4.22 7.54 -6.26
C ALA A 43 -3.67 6.69 -7.42
N ALA A 44 -2.92 5.66 -7.09
CA ALA A 44 -2.39 4.71 -8.05
C ALA A 44 -2.73 3.27 -7.65
N ALA A 45 -2.92 2.42 -8.66
CA ALA A 45 -3.03 0.98 -8.52
C ALA A 45 -2.01 0.30 -9.44
N VAL A 46 -1.23 -0.63 -8.91
CA VAL A 46 -0.15 -1.31 -9.64
C VAL A 46 -0.20 -2.82 -9.39
N ILE A 47 -0.22 -3.61 -10.46
CA ILE A 47 -0.03 -5.06 -10.42
C ILE A 47 1.41 -5.34 -10.85
N LEU A 48 2.25 -5.77 -9.92
CA LEU A 48 3.66 -6.08 -10.19
C LEU A 48 3.80 -7.42 -10.90
N ASP A 49 4.82 -7.53 -11.75
CA ASP A 49 5.21 -8.79 -12.38
C ASP A 49 6.28 -9.48 -11.54
N GLU A 50 5.97 -10.66 -11.00
CA GLU A 50 6.91 -11.47 -10.22
C GLU A 50 8.10 -11.97 -11.06
N LEU A 51 7.93 -12.10 -12.38
CA LEU A 51 8.99 -12.52 -13.30
C LEU A 51 9.97 -11.38 -13.62
N HIS A 52 9.57 -10.13 -13.38
CA HIS A 52 10.37 -8.94 -13.68
C HIS A 52 10.47 -8.00 -12.47
N PRO A 53 11.14 -8.43 -11.37
CA PRO A 53 11.20 -7.65 -10.15
C PRO A 53 11.92 -6.30 -10.34
N ILE A 54 11.45 -5.29 -9.61
CA ILE A 54 11.97 -3.92 -9.65
C ILE A 54 12.93 -3.71 -8.48
N ALA A 55 14.23 -3.60 -8.78
CA ALA A 55 15.27 -3.49 -7.76
C ALA A 55 15.19 -2.16 -6.98
N GLY A 56 15.16 -2.24 -5.65
CA GLY A 56 15.16 -1.08 -4.77
C GLY A 56 13.83 -0.32 -4.73
N LEU A 57 12.73 -0.99 -5.07
CA LEU A 57 11.38 -0.50 -4.76
C LEU A 57 11.21 -0.45 -3.23
N ALA A 58 10.78 0.70 -2.71
CA ALA A 58 10.62 0.96 -1.27
C ALA A 58 9.59 2.07 -1.05
N ASP A 59 9.19 2.31 0.20
CA ASP A 59 8.33 3.44 0.57
C ASP A 59 8.93 4.77 0.06
N SER A 60 8.10 5.61 -0.54
CA SER A 60 8.53 6.84 -1.20
C SER A 60 9.25 7.83 -0.26
N LYS A 61 9.00 7.75 1.05
CA LYS A 61 9.59 8.61 2.08
C LYS A 61 11.08 8.32 2.31
N VAL A 62 11.56 7.11 2.02
CA VAL A 62 12.98 6.75 2.15
C VAL A 62 13.78 6.94 0.86
N LEU A 63 13.11 7.34 -0.23
CA LEU A 63 13.72 7.50 -1.55
C LEU A 63 14.01 8.98 -1.84
N THR A 64 15.10 9.24 -2.56
CA THR A 64 15.34 10.56 -3.15
C THR A 64 14.40 10.80 -4.34
N GLU A 65 14.15 12.06 -4.67
CA GLU A 65 13.32 12.43 -5.83
C GLU A 65 13.79 11.78 -7.13
N ARG A 66 15.09 11.90 -7.45
CA ARG A 66 15.69 11.25 -8.62
C ARG A 66 15.49 9.73 -8.63
N ARG A 67 15.49 9.08 -7.46
CA ARG A 67 15.26 7.63 -7.37
C ARG A 67 13.80 7.29 -7.61
N ARG A 68 12.87 8.11 -7.12
CA ARG A 68 11.43 7.95 -7.38
C ARG A 68 11.11 8.10 -8.87
N GLU A 69 11.66 9.10 -9.54
CA GLU A 69 11.45 9.30 -10.98
C GLU A 69 11.93 8.08 -11.79
N ARG A 70 13.14 7.59 -11.50
CA ARG A 70 13.65 6.37 -12.14
C ARG A 70 12.76 5.16 -11.86
N LEU A 71 12.31 4.99 -10.62
CA LEU A 71 11.43 3.88 -10.25
C LEU A 71 10.07 4.00 -10.92
N PHE A 72 9.54 5.20 -11.12
CA PHE A 72 8.30 5.43 -11.86
C PHE A 72 8.42 4.88 -13.28
N ASP A 73 9.50 5.21 -13.99
CA ASP A 73 9.75 4.67 -15.34
C ASP A 73 9.90 3.15 -15.33
N GLU A 74 10.63 2.60 -14.35
CA GLU A 74 10.79 1.15 -14.21
C GLU A 74 9.46 0.43 -13.91
N ILE A 75 8.60 1.01 -13.05
CA ILE A 75 7.27 0.47 -12.75
C ILE A 75 6.41 0.45 -14.00
N ARG A 76 6.37 1.55 -14.76
CA ARG A 76 5.57 1.61 -16.00
C ARG A 76 6.06 0.65 -17.07
N ALA A 77 7.35 0.35 -17.10
CA ALA A 77 7.93 -0.57 -18.08
C ALA A 77 7.76 -2.05 -17.70
N LYS A 78 7.75 -2.39 -16.41
CA LYS A 78 7.83 -3.78 -15.92
C LYS A 78 6.57 -4.30 -15.24
N ALA A 79 5.67 -3.44 -14.78
CA ALA A 79 4.41 -3.87 -14.16
C ALA A 79 3.49 -4.53 -15.20
N LEU A 80 2.67 -5.50 -14.75
CA LEU A 80 1.64 -6.12 -15.58
C LEU A 80 0.54 -5.10 -15.94
N ALA A 81 0.19 -4.23 -14.99
CA ALA A 81 -0.75 -3.13 -15.19
C ALA A 81 -0.50 -2.01 -14.19
N CYS A 82 -0.76 -0.77 -14.61
CA CYS A 82 -0.79 0.40 -13.73
C CYS A 82 -1.92 1.35 -14.13
N CYS A 83 -2.56 1.97 -13.14
CA CYS A 83 -3.54 3.04 -13.34
C CYS A 83 -3.26 4.17 -12.34
N ILE A 84 -3.42 5.42 -12.78
CA ILE A 84 -3.25 6.62 -11.96
C ILE A 84 -4.47 7.49 -12.18
N VAL A 85 -5.11 7.92 -11.10
CA VAL A 85 -6.29 8.77 -11.11
C VAL A 85 -6.08 9.95 -10.17
N GLN A 86 -6.68 11.09 -10.52
CA GLN A 86 -6.70 12.26 -9.65
C GLN A 86 -8.14 12.63 -9.30
N ALA A 87 -8.36 13.02 -8.06
CA ALA A 87 -9.58 13.65 -7.59
C ALA A 87 -9.29 15.13 -7.31
N SER A 88 -10.00 15.99 -8.03
CA SER A 88 -9.96 17.45 -7.85
C SER A 88 -11.31 17.95 -7.33
N GLY A 89 -11.27 18.89 -6.39
CA GLY A 89 -12.43 19.61 -5.86
C GLY A 89 -12.59 20.99 -6.47
#